data_AF-A0A7V0TA06-F1
#
_entry.id   AF-A0A7V0TA06-F1
#
_cell.length_a   1.000
_cell.length_b   1.000
_cell.length_c   1.000
_cell.angle_alpha   90.00
_cell.angle_beta   90.00
_cell.angle_gamma   90.00
#
_symmetry.space_group_name_H-M   'P 1'
#
loop_
_entity.id
_entity.type
_entity.pdbx_description
1 polymer ?
#
loop_
_entity_poly.entity_id
_entity_poly.type
_entity_poly.pdbx_seq_one_letter_code
_entity_poly.pdbx_strand_id
1 'polypeptide(L)'
;MKIPGTEDADLFYASFTNDGTIWFTANLQERGLGGEDIWFSQFENGQYIDPINAGENVNSPRNEFNGAISRDGSFLIYTTTGRTPVNSGDLWIAFRNAGGAFEPAKNMGNLVNTESLEYCPSFSPDGNILFYTSRRPLLGTAINKLADLHKIHNSCGNGQSDIYWMRFNPENYRY
;
A
#
# COMPACT_ATOMS: atom_id res chain seq x y z
N MET A 1 -16.29 -4.75 19.41
CA MET A 1 -16.92 -5.05 18.11
C MET A 1 -15.81 -5.38 17.13
N LYS A 2 -15.97 -6.42 16.30
CA LYS A 2 -15.03 -6.85 15.24
C LYS A 2 -15.74 -6.73 13.88
N ILE A 3 -14.98 -6.69 12.78
CA ILE A 3 -15.57 -6.86 11.44
C ILE A 3 -16.05 -8.32 11.34
N PRO A 4 -17.29 -8.57 10.92
CA PRO A 4 -17.79 -9.94 10.77
C PRO A 4 -17.08 -10.67 9.63
N GLY A 5 -16.96 -11.99 9.72
CA GLY A 5 -16.36 -12.81 8.65
C GLY A 5 -14.83 -12.77 8.61
N THR A 6 -14.19 -12.22 9.66
CA THR A 6 -12.73 -12.13 9.82
C THR A 6 -12.26 -12.72 11.15
N GLU A 7 -12.99 -13.71 11.68
CA GLU A 7 -12.77 -14.25 13.03
C GLU A 7 -11.41 -14.95 13.17
N ASP A 8 -10.95 -15.58 12.09
CA ASP A 8 -9.73 -16.41 12.04
C ASP A 8 -8.59 -15.75 11.25
N ALA A 9 -8.64 -14.42 11.06
CA ALA A 9 -7.67 -13.68 10.29
C ALA A 9 -7.11 -12.48 11.05
N ASP A 10 -5.85 -12.14 10.73
CA ASP A 10 -5.27 -10.88 11.10
C ASP A 10 -5.63 -9.80 10.07
N LEU A 11 -5.94 -8.59 10.55
CA LEU A 11 -6.29 -7.44 9.73
C LEU A 11 -5.24 -6.36 9.96
N PHE A 12 -4.59 -5.93 8.89
CA PHE A 12 -3.51 -4.96 8.95
C PHE A 12 -3.80 -3.72 8.10
N TYR A 13 -3.13 -2.62 8.44
CA TYR A 13 -3.11 -1.38 7.64
C TYR A 13 -4.49 -0.86 7.23
N ALA A 14 -5.33 -0.59 8.24
CA ALA A 14 -6.63 0.04 8.01
C ALA A 14 -6.50 1.45 7.43
N SER A 15 -7.26 1.74 6.38
CA SER A 15 -7.50 3.07 5.83
C SER A 15 -9.00 3.30 5.59
N PHE A 16 -9.43 4.54 5.39
CA PHE A 16 -10.85 4.89 5.41
C PHE A 16 -11.21 5.86 4.29
N THR A 17 -12.42 5.69 3.78
CA THR A 17 -13.09 6.70 2.94
C THR A 17 -14.05 7.54 3.78
N ASN A 18 -14.53 8.65 3.22
CA ASN A 18 -15.41 9.61 3.88
C ASN A 18 -16.78 9.03 4.25
N ASP A 19 -17.24 7.99 3.55
CA ASP A 19 -18.50 7.30 3.87
C ASP A 19 -18.34 6.32 5.05
N GLY A 20 -17.14 6.18 5.61
CA GLY A 20 -16.84 5.29 6.73
C GLY A 20 -16.42 3.88 6.30
N THR A 21 -16.39 3.56 5.01
CA THR A 21 -15.85 2.27 4.53
C THR A 21 -14.40 2.11 4.94
N ILE A 22 -14.10 1.00 5.62
CA ILE A 22 -12.75 0.61 6.02
C ILE A 22 -12.13 -0.27 4.94
N TRP A 23 -10.89 0.01 4.60
CA TRP A 23 -10.04 -0.76 3.68
C TRP A 23 -8.88 -1.35 4.48
N PHE A 24 -8.52 -2.60 4.26
CA PHE A 24 -7.49 -3.28 5.05
C PHE A 24 -6.87 -4.45 4.28
N THR A 25 -5.72 -4.91 4.76
CA THR A 25 -5.05 -6.12 4.28
C THR A 25 -5.42 -7.30 5.16
N ALA A 26 -5.74 -8.44 4.54
CA ALA A 26 -5.96 -9.70 5.24
C ALA A 26 -5.72 -10.89 4.30
N ASN A 27 -5.35 -12.04 4.87
CA ASN A 27 -5.38 -13.32 4.18
C ASN A 27 -6.65 -14.08 4.60
N LEU A 28 -7.70 -14.00 3.76
CA LEU A 28 -8.93 -14.76 3.93
C LEU A 28 -8.94 -15.93 2.93
N GLN A 29 -8.18 -16.99 3.25
CA GLN A 29 -7.76 -18.08 2.34
C GLN A 29 -8.78 -18.60 1.32
N GLU A 30 -10.05 -18.79 1.71
CA GLU A 30 -11.08 -19.35 0.80
C GLU A 30 -11.80 -18.28 -0.04
N ARG A 31 -11.65 -17.01 0.32
CA ARG A 31 -12.36 -15.87 -0.30
C ARG A 31 -11.42 -14.99 -1.12
N GLY A 32 -10.12 -15.09 -0.88
CA GLY A 32 -9.08 -14.31 -1.54
C GLY A 32 -8.67 -14.85 -2.91
N LEU A 33 -7.84 -14.09 -3.61
CA LEU A 33 -7.23 -14.47 -4.89
C LEU A 33 -5.83 -15.08 -4.71
N GLY A 34 -5.13 -14.71 -3.64
CA GLY A 34 -3.75 -15.12 -3.41
C GLY A 34 -3.39 -15.25 -1.93
N GLY A 35 -2.24 -14.67 -1.56
CA GLY A 35 -1.76 -14.65 -0.18
C GLY A 35 -2.50 -13.60 0.64
N GLU A 36 -1.81 -12.52 0.98
CA GLU A 36 -2.49 -11.34 1.51
C GLU A 36 -3.18 -10.56 0.39
N ASP A 37 -4.42 -10.15 0.63
CA ASP A 37 -5.24 -9.38 -0.30
C ASP A 37 -5.69 -8.07 0.34
N ILE A 38 -6.10 -7.11 -0.49
CA ILE A 38 -6.83 -5.92 -0.06
C ILE A 38 -8.34 -6.21 -0.04
N TRP A 39 -8.95 -5.84 1.09
CA TRP A 39 -10.37 -5.99 1.39
C TRP A 39 -10.97 -4.66 1.81
N PHE A 40 -12.29 -4.55 1.71
CA PHE A 40 -13.02 -3.44 2.30
C PHE A 40 -14.33 -3.88 2.93
N SER A 41 -14.78 -3.16 3.96
CA SER A 41 -16.06 -3.37 4.61
C SER A 41 -16.79 -2.05 4.79
N GLN A 42 -18.04 -2.01 4.33
CA GLN A 42 -18.90 -0.83 4.43
C GLN A 42 -19.49 -0.71 5.84
N PHE A 43 -19.73 0.53 6.27
CA PHE A 43 -20.38 0.80 7.55
C PHE A 43 -21.87 1.06 7.32
N GLU A 44 -22.70 0.10 7.70
CA GLU A 44 -24.14 0.13 7.47
C GLU A 44 -24.90 -0.11 8.78
N ASN A 45 -25.94 0.68 9.03
CA ASN A 45 -26.83 0.50 10.19
C ASN A 45 -26.10 0.38 11.55
N GLY A 46 -24.99 1.10 11.71
CA GLY A 46 -24.21 1.14 12.96
C GLY A 46 -23.17 0.05 13.12
N GLN A 47 -22.91 -0.77 12.08
CA GLN A 47 -21.91 -1.83 12.11
C GLN A 47 -21.20 -2.01 10.77
N TYR A 48 -20.03 -2.64 10.79
CA TYR A 48 -19.34 -3.08 9.58
C TYR A 48 -19.97 -4.37 9.06
N ILE A 49 -20.05 -4.51 7.73
CA ILE A 49 -20.58 -5.72 7.07
C ILE A 49 -19.46 -6.70 6.69
N ASP A 50 -19.84 -7.88 6.19
CA ASP A 50 -18.89 -8.88 5.70
C ASP A 50 -17.98 -8.28 4.61
N PRO A 51 -16.65 -8.49 4.65
CA PRO A 51 -15.72 -7.78 3.78
C PRO A 51 -15.77 -8.25 2.33
N ILE A 52 -15.63 -7.30 1.42
CA ILE A 52 -15.61 -7.52 -0.03
C ILE A 52 -14.16 -7.49 -0.51
N ASN A 53 -13.76 -8.48 -1.31
CA ASN A 53 -12.43 -8.51 -1.93
C ASN A 53 -12.34 -7.38 -2.97
N ALA A 54 -11.19 -6.68 -3.03
CA ALA A 54 -11.00 -5.56 -3.96
C ALA A 54 -10.94 -5.98 -5.45
N GLY A 55 -10.90 -7.30 -5.73
CA GLY A 55 -10.97 -7.87 -7.07
C GLY A 55 -9.62 -7.90 -7.80
N GLU A 56 -9.59 -8.57 -8.95
CA GLU A 56 -8.37 -8.89 -9.72
C GLU A 56 -7.64 -7.67 -10.33
N ASN A 57 -8.31 -6.52 -10.40
CA ASN A 57 -7.66 -5.28 -10.83
C ASN A 57 -6.77 -4.67 -9.73
N VAL A 58 -6.99 -5.08 -8.48
CA VAL A 58 -6.17 -4.71 -7.31
C VAL A 58 -5.33 -5.90 -6.87
N ASN A 59 -5.99 -6.99 -6.49
CA ASN A 59 -5.38 -8.20 -5.95
C ASN A 59 -4.84 -9.12 -7.06
N SER A 60 -3.98 -10.05 -6.69
CA SER A 60 -3.32 -11.00 -7.58
C SER A 60 -3.15 -12.37 -6.90
N PRO A 61 -2.62 -13.38 -7.60
CA PRO A 61 -2.26 -14.65 -6.95
C PRO A 61 -1.10 -14.58 -5.95
N ARG A 62 -0.47 -13.41 -5.73
CA ARG A 62 0.63 -13.21 -4.76
C ARG A 62 0.17 -12.38 -3.57
N ASN A 63 1.01 -11.51 -3.03
CA ASN A 63 0.66 -10.68 -1.88
C ASN A 63 0.46 -9.22 -2.28
N GLU A 64 -0.65 -8.66 -1.81
CA GLU A 64 -1.00 -7.25 -1.78
C GLU A 64 -1.16 -6.80 -0.33
N PHE A 65 -0.45 -5.75 0.05
CA PHE A 65 -0.45 -5.29 1.44
C PHE A 65 -0.32 -3.78 1.55
N ASN A 66 -0.72 -3.27 2.72
CA ASN A 66 -0.57 -1.89 3.14
C ASN A 66 -1.34 -0.91 2.25
N GLY A 67 -2.62 -1.18 2.00
CA GLY A 67 -3.47 -0.32 1.18
C GLY A 67 -3.83 1.01 1.84
N ALA A 68 -3.67 2.11 1.11
CA ALA A 68 -4.12 3.44 1.45
C ALA A 68 -5.15 3.93 0.43
N ILE A 69 -6.43 3.90 0.81
CA ILE A 69 -7.51 4.44 0.00
C ILE A 69 -7.57 5.96 0.12
N SER A 70 -7.80 6.64 -1.00
CA SER A 70 -8.18 8.06 -1.01
C SER A 70 -9.49 8.29 -0.28
N ARG A 71 -9.66 9.48 0.31
CA ARG A 71 -10.85 9.78 1.12
C ARG A 71 -12.16 9.72 0.36
N ASP A 72 -12.17 10.08 -0.91
CA ASP A 72 -13.34 9.97 -1.77
C ASP A 72 -13.49 8.57 -2.40
N GLY A 73 -12.58 7.65 -2.11
CA GLY A 73 -12.59 6.29 -2.66
C GLY A 73 -12.23 6.21 -4.15
N SER A 74 -11.70 7.28 -4.75
CA SER A 74 -11.45 7.36 -6.19
C SER A 74 -10.19 6.63 -6.65
N PHE A 75 -9.23 6.40 -5.76
CA PHE A 75 -8.04 5.59 -6.00
C PHE A 75 -7.48 4.96 -4.72
N LEU A 76 -6.72 3.88 -4.90
CA LEU A 76 -6.01 3.11 -3.86
C LEU A 76 -4.52 3.05 -4.22
N ILE A 77 -3.64 3.31 -3.25
CA ILE A 77 -2.20 3.00 -3.36
C ILE A 77 -1.87 1.85 -2.42
N TYR A 78 -1.13 0.87 -2.88
CA TYR A 78 -0.81 -0.34 -2.11
C TYR A 78 0.51 -0.95 -2.59
N THR A 79 1.11 -1.81 -1.77
CA THR A 79 2.26 -2.61 -2.19
C THR A 79 1.79 -3.93 -2.79
N THR A 80 2.44 -4.36 -3.86
CA THR A 80 2.23 -5.71 -4.41
C THR A 80 3.54 -6.38 -4.79
N THR A 81 3.57 -7.70 -4.62
CA THR A 81 4.62 -8.61 -5.13
C THR A 81 4.16 -9.39 -6.38
N GLY A 82 2.93 -9.09 -6.84
CA GLY A 82 2.14 -9.88 -7.79
C GLY A 82 2.08 -9.39 -9.22
N ARG A 83 2.56 -8.18 -9.49
CA ARG A 83 2.42 -7.49 -10.78
C ARG A 83 3.78 -7.27 -11.43
N THR A 84 3.81 -6.94 -12.72
CA THR A 84 5.07 -6.68 -13.46
C THR A 84 5.07 -5.26 -14.01
N PRO A 85 6.15 -4.48 -13.86
CA PRO A 85 7.40 -4.82 -13.20
C PRO A 85 7.28 -4.85 -11.67
N VAL A 86 8.01 -5.77 -11.03
CA VAL A 86 8.13 -5.80 -9.57
C VAL A 86 9.53 -6.19 -9.16
N ASN A 87 10.03 -5.52 -8.13
CA ASN A 87 11.29 -5.85 -7.48
C ASN A 87 11.01 -6.63 -6.19
N SER A 88 11.43 -6.09 -5.04
CA SER A 88 11.17 -6.70 -3.73
C SER A 88 9.73 -6.49 -3.23
N GLY A 89 8.97 -5.61 -3.90
CA GLY A 89 7.62 -5.19 -3.57
C GLY A 89 7.51 -3.69 -3.84
N ASP A 90 6.61 -3.31 -4.74
CA ASP A 90 6.53 -1.95 -5.29
C ASP A 90 5.20 -1.31 -4.91
N LEU A 91 5.15 0.02 -4.87
CA LEU A 91 3.90 0.76 -4.77
C LEU A 91 3.20 0.85 -6.14
N TRP A 92 1.92 0.49 -6.13
CA TRP A 92 1.03 0.52 -7.27
C TRP A 92 -0.21 1.34 -6.93
N ILE A 93 -0.79 1.97 -7.96
CA ILE A 93 -2.01 2.77 -7.83
C ILE A 93 -3.11 2.20 -8.73
N ALA A 94 -4.30 2.02 -8.18
CA ALA A 94 -5.49 1.61 -8.91
C ALA A 94 -6.56 2.70 -8.81
N PHE A 95 -7.20 3.04 -9.92
CA PHE A 95 -8.27 4.03 -9.98
C PHE A 95 -9.64 3.35 -10.01
N ARG A 96 -10.61 3.95 -9.33
CA ARG A 96 -11.98 3.48 -9.33
C ARG A 96 -12.77 4.22 -10.42
N ASN A 97 -13.43 3.47 -11.29
CA ASN A 97 -14.27 4.02 -12.34
C ASN A 97 -15.63 4.48 -11.79
N ALA A 98 -16.42 5.16 -12.62
CA ALA A 98 -17.75 5.66 -12.24
C ALA A 98 -18.74 4.55 -11.84
N GLY A 99 -18.51 3.30 -12.27
CA GLY A 99 -19.29 2.13 -11.88
C GLY A 99 -18.85 1.51 -10.55
N GLY A 100 -17.82 2.06 -9.90
CA GLY A 100 -17.32 1.57 -8.62
C GLY A 100 -16.35 0.39 -8.72
N ALA A 101 -15.95 -0.03 -9.92
CA ALA A 101 -14.92 -1.04 -10.10
C ALA A 101 -13.54 -0.39 -10.25
N PHE A 102 -12.49 -1.07 -9.76
CA PHE A 102 -11.13 -0.63 -10.04
C PHE A 102 -10.74 -0.93 -11.49
N GLU A 103 -10.02 -0.01 -12.11
CA GLU A 103 -9.26 -0.22 -13.34
C GLU A 103 -7.94 -0.94 -13.01
N PRO A 104 -7.30 -1.59 -13.99
CA PRO A 104 -6.03 -2.27 -13.77
C PRO A 104 -4.97 -1.36 -13.15
N ALA A 105 -4.41 -1.79 -12.02
CA ALA A 105 -3.40 -1.03 -11.30
C ALA A 105 -2.17 -0.71 -12.16
N LYS A 106 -1.52 0.43 -11.86
CA LYS A 106 -0.33 0.94 -12.54
C LYS A 106 0.84 1.07 -11.56
N ASN A 107 2.04 0.65 -11.96
CA ASN A 107 3.26 0.85 -11.17
C ASN A 107 3.55 2.36 -11.04
N MET A 108 3.92 2.82 -9.84
CA MET A 108 4.17 4.24 -9.57
C MET A 108 5.53 4.77 -10.08
N GLY A 109 6.30 3.92 -10.77
CA GLY A 109 7.53 4.28 -11.47
C GLY A 109 8.70 4.64 -10.56
N ASN A 110 9.85 4.91 -11.19
CA ASN A 110 11.15 4.97 -10.51
C ASN A 110 11.38 6.19 -9.59
N LEU A 111 10.44 7.15 -9.57
CA LEU A 111 10.47 8.23 -8.58
C LEU A 111 10.10 7.69 -7.19
N VAL A 112 9.12 6.79 -7.16
CA VAL A 112 8.61 6.17 -5.93
C VAL A 112 9.32 4.86 -5.68
N ASN A 113 9.29 3.97 -6.68
CA ASN A 113 9.78 2.60 -6.57
C ASN A 113 11.26 2.49 -6.87
N THR A 114 11.93 1.56 -6.22
CA THR A 114 13.32 1.19 -6.44
C THR A 114 13.45 -0.33 -6.57
N GLU A 115 14.68 -0.84 -6.66
CA GLU A 115 14.93 -2.29 -6.55
C GLU A 115 14.67 -2.84 -5.13
N SER A 116 14.54 -1.95 -4.14
CA SER A 116 14.22 -2.28 -2.75
C SER A 116 12.71 -2.39 -2.53
N LEU A 117 12.30 -2.62 -1.28
CA LEU A 117 10.89 -2.71 -0.89
C LEU A 117 10.32 -1.33 -0.58
N GLU A 118 9.20 -0.97 -1.22
CA GLU A 118 8.39 0.22 -0.92
C GLU A 118 7.00 -0.17 -0.39
N TYR A 119 6.61 0.40 0.76
CA TYR A 119 5.43 -0.03 1.49
C TYR A 119 4.88 0.99 2.49
N CYS A 120 3.73 0.69 3.13
CA CYS A 120 3.03 1.59 4.06
C CYS A 120 2.73 3.00 3.48
N PRO A 121 2.10 3.11 2.30
CA PRO A 121 1.64 4.40 1.81
C PRO A 121 0.64 5.03 2.81
N SER A 122 0.66 6.36 2.91
CA SER A 122 -0.35 7.15 3.61
C SER A 122 -0.39 8.58 3.08
N PHE A 123 -1.48 9.30 3.31
CA PHE A 123 -1.65 10.65 2.78
C PHE A 123 -1.66 11.70 3.89
N SER A 124 -1.19 12.91 3.58
CA SER A 124 -1.47 14.07 4.41
C SER A 124 -2.97 14.32 4.52
N PRO A 125 -3.43 15.06 5.56
CA PRO A 125 -4.84 15.36 5.71
C PRO A 125 -5.48 16.17 4.59
N ASP A 126 -4.74 16.72 3.63
CA ASP A 126 -5.27 17.40 2.45
C ASP A 126 -5.09 16.57 1.16
N GLY A 127 -4.47 15.38 1.24
CA GLY A 127 -4.21 14.49 0.11
C GLY A 127 -3.04 14.92 -0.80
N ASN A 128 -2.40 16.07 -0.52
CA ASN A 128 -1.38 16.65 -1.41
C ASN A 128 0.04 16.11 -1.18
N ILE A 129 0.24 15.31 -0.12
CA ILE A 129 1.50 14.66 0.20
C ILE A 129 1.25 13.17 0.35
N LEU A 130 2.03 12.37 -0.38
CA LEU A 130 2.15 10.94 -0.16
C LEU A 130 3.35 10.69 0.75
N PHE A 131 3.14 9.97 1.84
CA PHE A 131 4.18 9.37 2.68
C PHE A 131 4.26 7.89 2.37
N TYR A 132 5.47 7.32 2.40
CA TYR A 132 5.66 5.90 2.23
C TYR A 132 6.99 5.46 2.85
N THR A 133 7.09 4.19 3.18
CA THR A 133 8.31 3.57 3.67
C THR A 133 9.10 3.01 2.48
N SER A 134 10.41 3.23 2.46
CA SER A 134 11.30 2.58 1.49
C SER A 134 12.55 2.06 2.20
N ARG A 135 13.03 0.90 1.74
CA ARG A 135 14.33 0.35 2.13
C ARG A 135 15.48 0.81 1.22
N ARG A 136 15.26 1.85 0.41
CA ARG A 136 16.30 2.33 -0.51
C ARG A 136 17.57 2.71 0.27
N PRO A 137 18.74 2.19 -0.13
CA PRO A 137 20.00 2.65 0.43
C PRO A 137 20.37 4.02 -0.15
N LEU A 138 20.75 4.96 0.71
CA LEU A 138 21.42 6.21 0.36
C LEU A 138 22.92 6.07 0.64
N LEU A 139 23.57 5.13 -0.06
CA LEU A 139 25.00 4.88 0.13
C LEU A 139 25.81 5.80 -0.77
N GLY A 140 26.24 6.93 -0.19
CA GLY A 140 27.24 7.83 -0.78
C GLY A 140 28.63 7.75 -0.13
N THR A 141 28.79 6.93 0.93
CA THR A 141 30.01 6.89 1.74
C THR A 141 30.73 5.56 1.55
N ALA A 142 32.00 5.59 1.15
CA ALA A 142 32.85 4.41 1.12
C ALA A 142 33.08 3.89 2.54
N ILE A 143 32.89 2.59 2.75
CA ILE A 143 33.11 1.93 4.05
C ILE A 143 34.57 1.50 4.09
N ASN A 144 35.42 2.28 4.77
CA ASN A 144 36.86 2.00 4.84
C ASN A 144 37.30 1.55 6.24
N LYS A 145 36.51 1.83 7.28
CA LYS A 145 36.76 1.42 8.66
C LYS A 145 35.46 1.11 9.39
N LEU A 146 35.55 0.34 10.48
CA LEU A 146 34.40 -0.03 11.32
C LEU A 146 33.58 1.18 11.80
N ALA A 147 34.23 2.31 12.08
CA ALA A 147 33.54 3.54 12.45
C ALA A 147 32.61 4.07 11.34
N ASP A 148 32.95 3.87 10.07
CA ASP A 148 32.10 4.27 8.93
C ASP A 148 30.85 3.39 8.88
N LEU A 149 31.00 2.08 9.14
CA LEU A 149 29.88 1.14 9.23
C LEU A 149 28.92 1.52 10.37
N HIS A 150 29.43 1.81 11.57
CA HIS A 150 28.59 2.26 12.68
C HIS A 150 27.87 3.58 12.37
N LYS A 151 28.54 4.51 11.68
CA LYS A 151 27.92 5.77 11.30
C LYS A 151 26.78 5.55 10.30
N ILE A 152 27.00 4.74 9.26
CA ILE A 152 25.98 4.42 8.26
C ILE A 152 24.82 3.68 8.93
N HIS A 153 25.10 2.64 9.70
CA HIS A 153 24.07 1.84 10.38
C HIS A 153 23.14 2.68 11.26
N ASN A 154 23.63 3.76 11.87
CA ASN A 154 22.84 4.64 12.73
C ASN A 154 22.31 5.89 12.01
N SER A 155 22.31 5.92 10.68
CA SER A 155 21.79 7.03 9.88
C SER A 155 20.64 6.58 8.96
N CYS A 156 19.78 7.53 8.56
CA CYS A 156 18.78 7.28 7.51
C CYS A 156 19.46 6.91 6.18
N GLY A 157 18.77 6.10 5.37
CA GLY A 157 19.27 5.60 4.10
C GLY A 157 20.31 4.49 4.27
N ASN A 158 20.36 3.83 5.42
CA ASN A 158 21.22 2.68 5.68
C ASN A 158 20.71 1.36 5.08
N GLY A 159 19.63 1.41 4.29
CA GLY A 159 18.95 0.23 3.74
C GLY A 159 17.93 -0.41 4.69
N GLN A 160 17.74 0.16 5.89
CA GLN A 160 16.57 -0.11 6.73
C GLN A 160 15.39 0.73 6.25
N SER A 161 14.24 0.50 6.88
CA SER A 161 12.99 1.16 6.55
C SER A 161 12.96 2.60 7.07
N ASP A 162 12.97 3.56 6.15
CA ASP A 162 12.79 4.98 6.44
C ASP A 162 11.49 5.51 5.81
N ILE A 163 10.92 6.57 6.39
CA ILE A 163 9.75 7.26 5.84
C ILE A 163 10.20 8.34 4.86
N TYR A 164 9.73 8.24 3.63
CA TYR A 164 9.87 9.20 2.55
C TYR A 164 8.54 9.91 2.30
N TRP A 165 8.61 11.07 1.65
CA TRP A 165 7.42 11.83 1.27
C TRP A 165 7.64 12.59 -0.02
N MET A 166 6.54 12.87 -0.73
CA MET A 166 6.55 13.68 -1.95
C MET A 166 5.24 14.44 -2.12
N ARG A 167 5.29 15.56 -2.85
CA ARG A 167 4.07 16.16 -3.40
C ARG A 167 3.39 15.13 -4.29
N PHE A 168 2.09 14.97 -4.10
CA PHE A 168 1.33 13.93 -4.78
C PHE A 168 0.20 14.56 -5.61
N ASN A 169 0.11 14.11 -6.86
CA ASN A 169 -1.01 14.40 -7.74
C ASN A 169 -1.40 13.06 -8.40
N PRO A 170 -2.58 12.49 -8.09
CA PRO A 170 -3.00 11.21 -8.65
C PRO A 170 -3.15 11.26 -10.17
N GLU A 171 -3.46 12.41 -10.75
CA GLU A 171 -3.65 12.57 -12.20
C GLU A 171 -2.38 12.26 -13.00
N ASN A 172 -1.19 12.37 -12.39
CA ASN A 172 0.07 11.96 -13.02
C ASN A 172 0.15 10.44 -13.28
N TYR A 173 -0.74 9.67 -12.67
CA TYR A 173 -0.77 8.21 -12.75
C TYR A 173 -1.97 7.67 -13.50
N ARG A 174 -2.91 8.50 -13.98
CA ARG A 174 -3.97 8.02 -14.88
C ARG A 174 -3.41 7.61 -16.24
N TYR A 175 -4.20 6.83 -16.99
CA TYR A 175 -3.92 6.49 -18.39
C TYR A 175 -4.33 7.65 -19.31
#